data_AF-A0A5B7B9P1-F1
#
_entry.id   AF-A0A5B7B9P1-F1
#
_cell.length_a   1.000
_cell.length_b   1.000
_cell.length_c   1.000
_cell.angle_alpha   90.00
_cell.angle_beta   90.00
_cell.angle_gamma   90.00
#
_symmetry.space_group_name_H-M   'P 1'
#
loop_
_entity.id
_entity.type
_entity.pdbx_description
1 polymer ?
#
loop_
_entity_poly.entity_id
_entity_poly.type
_entity_poly.pdbx_seq_one_letter_code
_entity_poly.pdbx_strand_id
1 'polypeptide(L)'
;MGGNGKHRWKISIYRSSSSKFKEPPKEFLCPIFGSLMFDPVVVSSGQTFERSTVEVCRNLGFTPTLADGSKPNFTTEIPNLALKSTILKWCDTSGTEYPHPPDYSSVENTVHKLMESSRGEEREDDGDSMIRVSERELLRGVAERPPVMFSHAATELNHRANHFYSSSSEESVIANAAATPLHPFTTRPLCYSSSSTSSEIASDETLNPNSTSEDEEFVVKLKSQEVSEQEQGVITLRKITRTKEETRVSLCTPRVLSALRSLLISRYAGVQTNAVAALVNLSLEKVNKVKIVRSGVVPPLIDVLKGGVAESQEHAAGALFSLSLEDDNKTAIGVLGALQPLLHALRSDSERTRQDSAFALYHLSLVQSNRVKLLKLGAVPTLLAMVRSVDVAGRVLLVLCNLAACAEGRSTMLDANAVECLVGMLRRGSELESESARENCVAALYSLSHGSLRFKGLARDARAAEVLREVEERGSERAREKAKRMLVMLRGRDEEEVDWEGMLEGGASRTRYRVGRNAYGANSTEF
;
A
#
# COMPACT_ATOMS: atom_id res chain seq x y z
N MET A 1 0.58 -29.04 -81.49
CA MET A 1 -0.42 -29.37 -80.43
C MET A 1 0.20 -28.90 -79.12
N GLY A 2 -0.30 -27.84 -78.47
CA GLY A 2 -1.53 -27.88 -77.67
C GLY A 2 -1.22 -28.59 -76.34
N GLY A 3 -1.14 -27.96 -75.16
CA GLY A 3 -1.48 -26.58 -74.78
C GLY A 3 -2.34 -26.61 -73.52
N ASN A 4 -1.80 -26.20 -72.36
CA ASN A 4 -2.57 -25.63 -71.26
C ASN A 4 -1.65 -25.02 -70.19
N GLY A 5 -1.95 -23.79 -69.77
CA GLY A 5 -1.10 -22.99 -68.89
C GLY A 5 -1.36 -23.23 -67.40
N LYS A 6 -0.35 -22.90 -66.58
CA LYS A 6 -0.53 -22.58 -65.16
C LYS A 6 0.17 -21.24 -64.89
N HIS A 7 -0.61 -20.18 -64.75
CA HIS A 7 -0.11 -18.84 -64.46
C HIS A 7 0.50 -18.78 -63.06
N ARG A 8 1.83 -18.78 -62.98
CA ARG A 8 2.56 -18.45 -61.75
C ARG A 8 2.73 -16.93 -61.65
N TRP A 9 1.88 -16.30 -60.86
CA TRP A 9 2.03 -14.89 -60.50
C TRP A 9 3.38 -14.68 -59.79
N LYS A 10 4.27 -13.88 -60.38
CA LYS A 10 5.48 -13.40 -59.73
C LYS A 10 5.09 -12.24 -58.81
N ILE A 11 4.89 -12.51 -57.53
CA ILE A 11 4.73 -11.46 -56.52
C ILE A 11 6.11 -10.80 -56.33
N SER A 12 6.23 -9.54 -56.76
CA SER A 12 7.37 -8.70 -56.41
C SER A 12 7.28 -8.31 -54.94
N ILE A 13 8.22 -8.78 -54.12
CA ILE A 13 8.33 -8.35 -52.73
C ILE A 13 8.90 -6.92 -52.73
N TYR A 14 8.01 -5.93 -52.82
CA TYR A 14 8.33 -4.58 -52.39
C TYR A 14 8.47 -4.60 -50.87
N ARG A 15 9.72 -4.47 -50.39
CA ARG A 15 10.04 -4.37 -48.97
C ARG A 15 9.60 -3.00 -48.44
N SER A 16 8.31 -2.84 -48.19
CA SER A 16 7.77 -1.65 -47.54
C SER A 16 8.32 -1.56 -46.11
N SER A 17 9.15 -0.54 -45.85
CA SER A 17 9.62 -0.19 -44.52
C SER A 17 8.52 0.52 -43.75
N SER A 18 7.49 -0.23 -43.35
CA SER A 18 6.50 0.22 -42.38
C SER A 18 7.17 0.39 -41.02
N SER A 19 7.43 1.64 -40.63
CA SER A 19 7.69 2.00 -39.24
C SER A 19 6.43 1.68 -38.43
N LYS A 20 6.49 0.62 -37.63
CA LYS A 20 5.44 0.33 -36.65
C LYS A 20 5.49 1.38 -35.55
N PHE A 21 4.68 2.43 -35.68
CA PHE A 21 4.34 3.29 -34.55
C PHE A 21 3.84 2.40 -33.41
N LYS A 22 4.53 2.42 -32.28
CA LYS A 22 4.07 1.78 -31.05
C LYS A 22 3.13 2.77 -30.37
N GLU A 23 1.89 2.37 -30.11
CA GLU A 23 0.99 3.16 -29.28
C GLU A 23 1.59 3.31 -27.86
N PRO A 24 1.44 4.49 -27.24
CA PRO A 24 1.90 4.71 -25.87
C PRO A 24 1.10 3.87 -24.87
N PRO A 25 1.75 3.26 -23.87
CA PRO A 25 1.08 2.68 -22.70
C PRO A 25 0.08 3.66 -22.08
N LYS A 26 -1.10 3.17 -21.67
CA LYS A 26 -2.18 4.02 -21.14
C LYS A 26 -1.76 4.77 -19.87
N GLU A 27 -0.81 4.22 -19.12
CA GLU A 27 -0.22 4.80 -17.92
C GLU A 27 0.60 6.08 -18.21
N PHE A 28 0.99 6.33 -19.46
CA PHE A 28 1.76 7.52 -19.87
C PHE A 28 0.88 8.67 -20.34
N LEU A 29 -0.41 8.42 -20.54
CA LEU A 29 -1.38 9.39 -21.05
C LEU A 29 -2.09 10.09 -19.90
N CYS A 30 -2.31 11.41 -20.02
CA CYS A 30 -3.17 12.14 -19.09
C CYS A 30 -4.61 11.62 -19.22
N PRO A 31 -5.27 11.13 -18.15
CA PRO A 31 -6.62 10.55 -18.25
C PRO A 31 -7.71 11.51 -18.76
N ILE A 32 -7.46 12.82 -18.73
CA ILE A 32 -8.38 13.88 -19.18
C ILE A 32 -8.02 14.37 -20.59
N PHE A 33 -6.74 14.56 -20.88
CA PHE A 33 -6.28 15.19 -22.12
C PHE A 33 -5.86 14.17 -23.20
N GLY A 34 -5.72 12.88 -22.84
CA GLY A 34 -5.48 11.77 -23.77
C GLY A 34 -4.07 11.71 -24.40
N SER A 35 -3.22 12.71 -24.17
CA SER A 35 -1.85 12.78 -24.69
C SER A 35 -0.80 12.40 -23.64
N LEU A 36 0.44 12.17 -24.10
CA LEU A 36 1.60 11.92 -23.23
C LEU A 36 1.80 13.05 -22.22
N MET A 37 2.01 12.70 -20.95
CA MET A 37 2.25 13.67 -19.88
C MET A 37 3.66 14.26 -19.96
N PHE A 38 3.74 15.60 -19.99
CA PHE A 38 4.96 16.37 -19.86
C PHE A 38 5.38 16.52 -18.39
N ASP A 39 4.48 16.94 -17.50
CA ASP A 39 4.72 17.00 -16.05
C ASP A 39 3.71 16.15 -15.27
N PRO A 40 3.88 14.81 -15.26
CA PRO A 40 2.99 13.92 -14.55
C PRO A 40 3.02 14.16 -13.03
N VAL A 41 1.86 14.36 -12.42
CA VAL A 41 1.63 14.52 -10.98
C VAL A 41 0.66 13.47 -10.45
N VAL A 42 0.99 12.85 -9.32
CA VAL A 42 0.08 11.99 -8.57
C VAL A 42 -0.84 12.86 -7.73
N VAL A 43 -2.14 12.63 -7.81
CA VAL A 43 -3.14 13.34 -7.00
C VAL A 43 -3.57 12.49 -5.80
N SER A 44 -4.25 13.05 -4.81
CA SER A 44 -4.58 12.38 -3.52
C SER A 44 -5.27 11.02 -3.66
N SER A 45 -6.06 10.82 -4.72
CA SER A 45 -6.76 9.56 -5.04
C SER A 45 -5.88 8.49 -5.70
N GLY A 46 -4.67 8.84 -6.15
CA GLY A 46 -3.64 7.92 -6.64
C GLY A 46 -3.54 7.76 -8.15
N GLN A 47 -4.43 8.34 -8.93
CA GLN A 47 -4.23 8.50 -10.37
C GLN A 47 -3.12 9.53 -10.64
N THR A 48 -2.48 9.41 -11.81
CA THR A 48 -1.49 10.40 -12.29
C THR A 48 -2.10 11.20 -13.44
N PHE A 49 -1.88 12.52 -13.43
CA PHE A 49 -2.39 13.47 -14.42
C PHE A 49 -1.27 14.40 -14.89
N GLU A 50 -1.50 15.13 -15.97
CA GLU A 50 -0.68 16.30 -16.30
C GLU A 50 -0.95 17.45 -15.30
N ARG A 51 0.10 18.12 -14.80
CA ARG A 51 -0.02 19.19 -13.78
C ARG A 51 -1.02 20.27 -14.19
N SER A 52 -0.86 20.83 -15.40
CA SER A 52 -1.70 21.94 -15.86
C SER A 52 -3.18 21.56 -15.90
N THR A 53 -3.50 20.28 -16.14
CA THR A 53 -4.89 19.81 -16.07
C THR A 53 -5.44 19.79 -14.65
N VAL A 54 -4.63 19.40 -13.66
CA VAL A 54 -5.03 19.45 -12.25
C VAL A 54 -5.22 20.90 -11.79
N GLU A 55 -4.32 21.80 -12.19
CA GLU A 55 -4.43 23.23 -11.89
C GLU A 55 -5.69 23.85 -12.50
N VAL A 56 -5.98 23.61 -13.79
CA VAL A 56 -7.20 24.07 -14.47
C VAL A 56 -8.46 23.51 -13.79
N CYS A 57 -8.53 22.19 -13.53
CA CYS A 57 -9.68 21.59 -12.86
C CYS A 57 -9.91 22.18 -11.46
N ARG A 58 -8.83 22.44 -10.71
CA ARG A 58 -8.88 23.08 -9.38
C ARG A 58 -9.35 24.54 -9.46
N ASN A 59 -8.88 25.30 -10.45
CA ASN A 59 -9.30 26.69 -10.69
C ASN A 59 -10.78 26.80 -11.08
N LEU A 60 -11.28 25.86 -11.89
CA LEU A 60 -12.68 25.78 -12.33
C LEU A 60 -13.62 25.10 -11.32
N GLY A 61 -13.10 24.59 -10.19
CA GLY A 61 -13.88 23.85 -9.19
C GLY A 61 -14.48 22.54 -9.72
N PHE A 62 -13.91 21.96 -10.77
CA PHE A 62 -14.47 20.81 -11.50
C PHE A 62 -13.72 19.52 -11.18
N THR A 63 -14.49 18.45 -10.91
CA THR A 63 -13.97 17.09 -10.71
C THR A 63 -14.55 16.17 -11.78
N PRO A 64 -13.77 15.77 -12.81
CA PRO A 64 -14.25 14.89 -13.87
C PRO A 64 -14.48 13.47 -13.35
N THR A 65 -15.49 12.79 -13.87
CA THR A 65 -15.60 11.32 -13.73
C THR A 65 -14.68 10.67 -14.75
N LEU A 66 -13.77 9.80 -14.31
CA LEU A 66 -12.87 9.07 -15.20
C LEU A 66 -13.59 7.86 -15.83
N ALA A 67 -12.99 7.30 -16.89
CA ALA A 67 -13.53 6.13 -17.59
C ALA A 67 -13.64 4.85 -16.74
N ASP A 68 -13.04 4.81 -15.55
CA ASP A 68 -13.20 3.75 -14.55
C ASP A 68 -14.30 4.04 -13.51
N GLY A 69 -15.07 5.12 -13.70
CA GLY A 69 -16.12 5.60 -12.78
C GLY A 69 -15.59 6.35 -11.56
N SER A 70 -14.27 6.46 -11.37
CA SER A 70 -13.70 7.15 -10.22
C SER A 70 -13.70 8.67 -10.38
N LYS A 71 -13.86 9.38 -9.26
CA LYS A 71 -13.69 10.84 -9.19
C LYS A 71 -12.33 11.14 -8.54
N PRO A 72 -11.41 11.84 -9.23
CA PRO A 72 -10.08 12.13 -8.70
C PRO A 72 -10.16 13.18 -7.59
N ASN A 73 -9.20 13.16 -6.68
CA ASN A 73 -9.10 14.13 -5.59
C ASN A 73 -7.86 15.00 -5.77
N PHE A 74 -8.08 16.26 -6.15
CA PHE A 74 -7.05 17.26 -6.47
C PHE A 74 -6.54 18.07 -5.26
N THR A 75 -6.77 17.65 -4.01
CA THR A 75 -6.33 18.39 -2.81
C THR A 75 -4.82 18.40 -2.58
N THR A 76 -4.09 17.42 -3.11
CA THR A 76 -2.63 17.32 -3.03
C THR A 76 -2.09 16.82 -4.36
N GLU A 77 -1.02 17.47 -4.82
CA GLU A 77 -0.28 17.12 -6.02
C GLU A 77 1.16 16.73 -5.62
N ILE A 78 1.65 15.58 -6.12
CA ILE A 78 3.00 15.08 -5.85
C ILE A 78 3.68 14.75 -7.19
N PRO A 79 4.83 15.36 -7.53
CA PRO A 79 5.51 15.12 -8.81
C PRO A 79 5.88 13.65 -9.04
N ASN A 80 5.45 13.08 -10.17
CA ASN A 80 5.75 11.71 -10.56
C ASN A 80 6.99 11.65 -11.47
N LEU A 81 8.15 12.05 -10.93
CA LEU A 81 9.41 12.09 -11.68
C LEU A 81 9.85 10.71 -12.21
N ALA A 82 9.43 9.63 -11.55
CA ALA A 82 9.66 8.26 -12.00
C ALA A 82 8.91 7.96 -13.31
N LEU A 83 7.62 8.32 -13.37
CA LEU A 83 6.83 8.20 -14.59
C LEU A 83 7.35 9.14 -15.69
N LYS A 84 7.69 10.40 -15.36
CA LYS A 84 8.31 11.35 -16.30
C LYS A 84 9.56 10.74 -16.96
N SER A 85 10.46 10.18 -16.16
CA SER A 85 11.67 9.51 -16.65
C SER A 85 11.38 8.28 -17.51
N THR A 86 10.30 7.56 -17.20
CA THR A 86 9.86 6.37 -17.95
C THR A 86 9.21 6.75 -19.28
N ILE A 87 8.45 7.85 -19.33
CA ILE A 87 7.89 8.42 -20.57
C ILE A 87 9.01 8.85 -21.51
N LEU A 88 9.98 9.63 -21.02
CA LEU A 88 11.13 10.08 -21.82
C LEU A 88 11.91 8.89 -22.39
N LYS A 89 12.23 7.89 -21.56
CA LYS A 89 12.92 6.66 -21.99
C LYS A 89 12.09 5.82 -22.97
N TRP A 90 10.76 5.87 -22.88
CA TRP A 90 9.90 5.23 -23.85
C TRP A 90 9.96 5.95 -25.21
N CYS A 91 9.89 7.28 -25.24
CA CYS A 91 10.07 8.08 -26.45
C CYS A 91 11.40 7.75 -27.17
N ASP A 92 12.51 7.67 -26.41
CA ASP A 92 13.83 7.25 -26.93
C ASP A 92 13.77 5.87 -27.65
N THR A 93 12.96 4.95 -27.11
CA THR A 93 12.89 3.54 -27.53
C THR A 93 11.82 3.28 -28.59
N SER A 94 10.81 4.14 -28.69
CA SER A 94 9.74 4.09 -29.69
C SER A 94 10.03 4.96 -30.91
N GLY A 95 10.93 5.95 -30.79
CA GLY A 95 11.14 6.99 -31.80
C GLY A 95 9.99 8.00 -31.85
N THR A 96 9.17 8.06 -30.81
CA THR A 96 8.10 9.06 -30.66
C THR A 96 8.68 10.39 -30.19
N GLU A 97 8.13 11.50 -30.63
CA GLU A 97 8.52 12.82 -30.14
C GLU A 97 8.31 12.93 -28.62
N TYR A 98 9.15 13.71 -27.95
CA TYR A 98 8.96 14.00 -26.53
C TYR A 98 7.68 14.82 -26.30
N PRO A 99 6.97 14.62 -25.18
CA PRO A 99 5.87 15.50 -24.82
C PRO A 99 6.40 16.93 -24.60
N HIS A 100 5.67 17.92 -25.13
CA HIS A 100 5.89 19.34 -24.87
C HIS A 100 4.93 19.84 -23.79
N PRO A 101 5.25 20.92 -23.05
CA PRO A 101 4.31 21.52 -22.11
C PRO A 101 3.03 21.94 -22.84
N PRO A 102 1.84 21.46 -22.42
CA PRO A 102 0.59 21.83 -23.07
C PRO A 102 0.24 23.27 -22.75
N ASP A 103 -0.29 23.99 -23.74
CA ASP A 103 -0.81 25.34 -23.57
C ASP A 103 -2.02 25.35 -22.61
N TYR A 104 -2.03 26.30 -21.68
CA TYR A 104 -3.07 26.44 -20.66
C TYR A 104 -4.46 26.62 -21.30
N SER A 105 -4.56 27.45 -22.35
CA SER A 105 -5.85 27.71 -23.00
C SER A 105 -6.41 26.46 -23.68
N SER A 106 -5.54 25.60 -24.22
CA SER A 106 -5.92 24.33 -24.84
C SER A 106 -6.43 23.31 -23.81
N VAL A 107 -5.83 23.30 -22.61
CA VAL A 107 -6.28 22.47 -21.48
C VAL A 107 -7.62 22.98 -20.94
N GLU A 108 -7.74 24.29 -20.71
CA GLU A 108 -8.96 24.96 -20.24
C GLU A 108 -10.16 24.72 -21.17
N ASN A 109 -9.98 24.91 -22.48
CA ASN A 109 -10.99 24.58 -23.49
C ASN A 109 -11.43 23.10 -23.46
N THR A 110 -10.52 22.18 -23.12
CA THR A 110 -10.84 20.74 -23.03
C THR A 110 -11.62 20.43 -21.75
N VAL A 111 -11.23 21.04 -20.63
CA VAL A 111 -11.96 20.91 -19.36
C VAL A 111 -13.37 21.52 -19.46
N HIS A 112 -13.54 22.67 -20.12
CA HIS A 112 -14.87 23.24 -20.38
C HIS A 112 -15.78 22.32 -21.21
N LYS A 113 -15.26 21.68 -22.27
CA LYS A 113 -16.03 20.68 -23.05
C LYS A 113 -16.46 19.48 -22.21
N LEU A 114 -15.61 19.03 -21.27
CA LEU A 114 -15.96 17.98 -20.31
C LEU A 114 -17.03 18.44 -19.32
N MET A 115 -16.96 19.69 -18.83
CA MET A 115 -17.99 20.28 -17.98
C MET A 115 -19.34 20.37 -18.72
N GLU A 116 -19.35 20.79 -19.98
CA GLU A 116 -20.56 20.85 -20.83
C GLU A 116 -21.14 19.45 -21.07
N SER A 117 -20.30 18.47 -21.40
CA SER A 117 -20.72 17.07 -21.59
C SER A 117 -21.36 16.50 -20.33
N SER A 118 -20.74 16.72 -19.15
CA SER A 118 -21.27 16.27 -17.86
C SER A 118 -22.59 16.94 -17.45
N ARG A 119 -22.93 18.10 -18.03
CA ARG A 119 -24.22 18.79 -17.84
C ARG A 119 -25.30 18.34 -18.82
N GLY A 120 -24.93 17.63 -19.89
CA GLY A 120 -25.87 17.04 -20.84
C GLY A 120 -26.54 15.78 -20.28
N GLU A 121 -25.76 14.93 -19.62
CA GLU A 121 -26.23 13.66 -19.05
C GLU A 121 -27.24 13.83 -17.89
N GLU A 122 -27.26 14.99 -17.22
CA GLU A 122 -28.22 15.32 -16.15
C GLU A 122 -29.58 15.87 -16.67
N ARG A 123 -29.78 16.04 -17.98
CA ARG A 123 -30.97 16.72 -18.56
C ARG A 123 -31.98 15.85 -19.29
N GLU A 124 -31.75 14.53 -19.41
CA GLU A 124 -32.69 13.61 -20.07
C GLU A 124 -33.57 12.80 -19.08
N ASP A 125 -33.45 13.02 -17.76
CA ASP A 125 -34.21 12.32 -16.70
C ASP A 125 -35.03 13.27 -15.79
N ASP A 126 -35.58 14.36 -16.35
CA ASP A 126 -36.54 15.24 -15.64
C ASP A 126 -37.90 15.20 -16.37
N GLY A 127 -38.59 14.05 -16.21
CA GLY A 127 -39.67 13.64 -17.10
C GLY A 127 -40.78 12.76 -16.52
N ASP A 128 -40.84 12.51 -15.21
CA ASP A 128 -42.11 12.22 -14.53
C ASP A 128 -42.06 12.56 -13.03
N SER A 129 -43.14 13.14 -12.51
CA SER A 129 -43.21 13.64 -11.13
C SER A 129 -44.05 12.74 -10.24
N MET A 130 -43.62 12.61 -8.98
CA MET A 130 -44.30 11.87 -7.91
C MET A 130 -44.47 10.36 -8.11
N ILE A 131 -43.64 9.57 -7.42
CA ILE A 131 -44.09 8.57 -6.43
C ILE A 131 -42.88 8.06 -5.60
N ARG A 132 -43.08 7.93 -4.28
CA ARG A 132 -42.18 7.27 -3.28
C ARG A 132 -40.79 7.89 -3.00
N VAL A 133 -40.82 8.99 -2.24
CA VAL A 133 -39.72 9.40 -1.34
C VAL A 133 -39.34 8.28 -0.33
N SER A 134 -40.22 7.31 -0.07
CA SER A 134 -40.04 6.23 0.91
C SER A 134 -39.03 5.12 0.55
N GLU A 135 -38.56 5.02 -0.70
CA GLU A 135 -37.62 3.95 -1.10
C GLU A 135 -36.14 4.36 -0.94
N ARG A 136 -35.83 5.66 -1.07
CA ARG A 136 -34.48 6.19 -0.79
C ARG A 136 -34.11 6.12 0.70
N GLU A 137 -35.10 6.13 1.62
CA GLU A 137 -34.84 5.90 3.05
C GLU A 137 -34.67 4.41 3.40
N LEU A 138 -35.39 3.50 2.73
CA LEU A 138 -35.20 2.06 2.92
C LEU A 138 -33.83 1.57 2.39
N LEU A 139 -33.35 2.11 1.28
CA LEU A 139 -31.99 1.84 0.78
C LEU A 139 -30.88 2.48 1.64
N ARG A 140 -31.21 3.48 2.47
CA ARG A 140 -30.29 4.04 3.47
C ARG A 140 -30.14 3.15 4.72
N GLY A 141 -31.03 2.16 4.87
CA GLY A 141 -31.00 1.15 5.95
C GLY A 141 -29.97 0.03 5.77
N VAL A 142 -29.40 -0.14 4.57
CA VAL A 142 -28.33 -1.13 4.29
C VAL A 142 -26.99 -0.43 3.99
N ALA A 143 -26.72 0.65 4.71
CA ALA A 143 -25.37 1.20 4.80
C ALA A 143 -24.55 0.30 5.74
N GLU A 144 -23.75 -0.61 5.17
CA GLU A 144 -22.89 -1.52 5.93
C GLU A 144 -21.92 -0.76 6.86
N ARG A 145 -22.23 -0.80 8.17
CA ARG A 145 -21.30 -0.43 9.24
C ARG A 145 -20.41 -1.62 9.59
N PRO A 146 -19.20 -1.36 10.11
CA PRO A 146 -18.10 -0.61 9.51
C PRO A 146 -17.00 -1.60 9.04
N PRO A 147 -15.95 -1.15 8.31
CA PRO A 147 -14.71 -1.90 8.34
C PRO A 147 -14.20 -1.93 9.78
N VAL A 148 -13.87 -3.12 10.29
CA VAL A 148 -13.26 -3.27 11.62
C VAL A 148 -11.90 -2.59 11.61
N MET A 149 -11.86 -1.33 12.07
CA MET A 149 -10.63 -0.63 12.35
C MET A 149 -9.90 -1.36 13.47
N PHE A 150 -8.73 -1.93 13.16
CA PHE A 150 -7.85 -2.56 14.14
C PHE A 150 -7.24 -1.48 15.07
N SER A 151 -8.02 -0.99 16.03
CA SER A 151 -7.67 0.20 16.84
C SER A 151 -6.47 0.05 17.78
N HIS A 152 -5.86 -1.14 17.86
CA HIS A 152 -4.82 -1.45 18.84
C HIS A 152 -3.48 -1.99 18.29
N ALA A 153 -3.30 -2.07 16.97
CA ALA A 153 -1.94 -2.19 16.43
C ALA A 153 -1.10 -0.96 16.84
N ALA A 154 -1.73 0.21 16.99
CA ALA A 154 -1.07 1.46 17.37
C ALA A 154 -0.44 1.48 18.79
N THR A 155 -0.87 0.63 19.72
CA THR A 155 -0.38 0.68 21.11
C THR A 155 0.96 -0.02 21.35
N GLU A 156 1.36 -0.97 20.51
CA GLU A 156 2.68 -1.64 20.62
C GLU A 156 3.69 -1.19 19.56
N LEU A 157 3.22 -0.69 18.40
CA LEU A 157 4.09 -0.18 17.34
C LEU A 157 4.86 1.11 17.72
N ASN A 158 4.47 1.77 18.82
CA ASN A 158 5.09 3.01 19.30
C ASN A 158 6.26 2.79 20.29
N HIS A 159 6.66 1.55 20.58
CA HIS A 159 7.88 1.28 21.35
C HIS A 159 9.12 1.08 20.45
N ARG A 160 9.44 2.11 19.64
CA ARG A 160 10.77 2.26 19.06
C ARG A 160 11.72 2.88 20.09
N ALA A 161 12.05 2.10 21.13
CA ALA A 161 13.04 2.48 22.13
C ALA A 161 14.45 2.53 21.50
N ASN A 162 14.83 3.66 20.89
CA ASN A 162 16.18 4.06 20.51
C ASN A 162 17.10 3.06 19.75
N HIS A 163 16.64 1.92 19.25
CA HIS A 163 17.51 0.90 18.60
C HIS A 163 18.06 1.27 17.20
N PHE A 164 18.12 2.56 16.86
CA PHE A 164 18.94 3.08 15.74
C PHE A 164 20.43 3.26 16.12
N TYR A 165 20.82 3.04 17.38
CA TYR A 165 22.21 3.24 17.83
C TYR A 165 23.08 1.97 17.65
N SER A 166 24.08 2.12 16.77
CA SER A 166 25.30 1.32 16.61
C SER A 166 25.21 -0.08 16.00
N SER A 167 25.68 -0.18 14.75
CA SER A 167 27.01 -0.77 14.52
C SER A 167 27.68 -0.10 13.30
N SER A 168 28.63 0.79 13.57
CA SER A 168 29.65 1.23 12.62
C SER A 168 30.95 1.30 13.41
N SER A 169 31.88 0.41 13.09
CA SER A 169 33.07 0.15 13.86
C SER A 169 34.20 1.15 13.55
N GLU A 170 34.50 2.04 14.48
CA GLU A 170 35.81 2.68 14.61
C GLU A 170 36.14 2.87 16.09
N GLU A 171 36.88 1.92 16.66
CA GLU A 171 38.04 2.16 17.55
C GLU A 171 38.66 0.82 17.95
N SER A 172 39.93 0.64 17.61
CA SER A 172 40.79 -0.41 18.15
C SER A 172 41.85 0.26 19.00
N VAL A 173 42.07 -0.22 20.24
CA VAL A 173 43.36 -0.23 21.01
C VAL A 173 43.11 -0.45 22.52
N ILE A 174 43.59 -1.61 23.02
CA ILE A 174 44.09 -1.90 24.38
C ILE A 174 43.12 -2.03 25.61
N ALA A 175 42.95 -3.31 26.01
CA ALA A 175 43.02 -3.92 27.36
C ALA A 175 41.96 -3.74 28.48
N ASN A 176 41.39 -4.91 28.83
CA ASN A 176 41.19 -5.49 30.17
C ASN A 176 40.06 -5.07 31.16
N ALA A 177 39.29 -6.12 31.50
CA ALA A 177 38.81 -6.52 32.83
C ALA A 177 37.43 -6.05 33.39
N ALA A 178 36.50 -7.02 33.36
CA ALA A 178 35.66 -7.49 34.48
C ALA A 178 34.53 -6.61 35.11
N ALA A 179 33.30 -7.09 34.88
CA ALA A 179 32.31 -7.48 35.90
C ALA A 179 31.41 -6.43 36.63
N THR A 180 30.16 -6.32 36.12
CA THR A 180 28.87 -6.27 36.88
C THR A 180 28.49 -4.99 37.67
N PRO A 181 27.19 -4.77 38.03
CA PRO A 181 26.54 -3.46 37.82
C PRO A 181 25.96 -2.81 39.10
N LEU A 182 25.33 -1.63 38.98
CA LEU A 182 24.05 -1.25 39.60
C LEU A 182 23.58 0.19 39.23
N HIS A 183 22.26 0.43 39.35
CA HIS A 183 21.52 1.70 39.23
C HIS A 183 21.48 2.48 40.59
N PRO A 184 20.80 3.64 40.75
CA PRO A 184 20.75 4.87 39.94
C PRO A 184 20.85 6.17 40.80
N PHE A 185 20.48 7.33 40.21
CA PHE A 185 20.14 8.65 40.81
C PHE A 185 21.22 9.77 40.89
N THR A 186 20.81 10.92 40.32
CA THR A 186 21.07 12.33 40.68
C THR A 186 22.46 12.80 41.13
N THR A 187 23.04 13.76 40.40
CA THR A 187 23.39 15.11 40.92
C THR A 187 23.92 16.04 39.81
N ARG A 188 23.29 17.22 39.68
CA ARG A 188 23.95 18.49 39.29
C ARG A 188 24.67 19.04 40.55
N PRO A 189 25.69 19.94 40.50
CA PRO A 189 25.62 21.28 39.86
C PRO A 189 27.00 21.79 39.33
N LEU A 190 27.39 23.08 39.17
CA LEU A 190 26.80 24.44 39.29
C LEU A 190 27.61 25.46 38.42
N CYS A 191 27.03 26.65 38.13
CA CYS A 191 27.63 28.02 37.93
C CYS A 191 28.97 28.26 37.18
N TYR A 192 29.17 29.34 36.41
CA TYR A 192 28.95 30.79 36.70
C TYR A 192 28.57 31.54 35.40
N SER A 193 27.42 32.25 35.33
CA SER A 193 27.25 33.73 35.56
C SER A 193 27.49 34.61 34.33
N SER A 194 26.88 35.80 34.16
CA SER A 194 25.64 36.42 34.69
C SER A 194 25.43 37.75 33.94
N SER A 195 24.19 38.11 33.57
CA SER A 195 23.68 39.50 33.57
C SER A 195 22.21 39.53 33.13
N SER A 196 21.36 40.13 33.95
CA SER A 196 19.90 40.24 33.75
C SER A 196 19.53 41.55 33.06
N THR A 197 18.36 41.61 32.40
CA THR A 197 17.31 42.63 32.62
C THR A 197 15.98 42.09 32.09
N SER A 198 14.87 42.42 32.75
CA SER A 198 13.52 41.92 32.47
C SER A 198 12.59 43.05 32.05
N SER A 199 11.77 42.82 31.02
CA SER A 199 10.49 43.52 30.82
C SER A 199 9.64 42.81 29.75
N GLU A 200 8.46 42.33 30.15
CA GLU A 200 7.33 42.09 29.24
C GLU A 200 6.77 43.47 28.81
N ILE A 201 6.24 43.68 27.59
CA ILE A 201 4.84 43.43 27.20
C ILE A 201 4.69 43.78 25.69
N ALA A 202 3.70 43.16 25.02
CA ALA A 202 3.04 43.54 23.75
C ALA A 202 3.80 43.39 22.41
N SER A 203 3.41 42.32 21.69
CA SER A 203 3.00 42.30 20.28
C SER A 203 3.57 43.34 19.29
N ASP A 204 4.50 42.89 18.45
CA ASP A 204 4.48 43.23 17.01
C ASP A 204 5.01 42.04 16.18
N GLU A 205 4.40 41.78 15.02
CA GLU A 205 4.78 40.67 14.12
C GLU A 205 6.05 41.01 13.35
N THR A 206 7.21 40.87 14.00
CA THR A 206 8.51 41.05 13.33
C THR A 206 9.09 39.72 12.86
N LEU A 207 9.18 39.59 11.52
CA LEU A 207 9.78 38.46 10.81
C LEU A 207 11.19 38.17 11.34
N ASN A 208 11.38 37.01 11.98
CA ASN A 208 12.67 36.59 12.53
C ASN A 208 13.61 36.14 11.40
N PRO A 209 14.68 36.89 11.04
CA PRO A 209 15.47 36.62 9.83
C PRO A 209 16.56 35.55 10.02
N ASN A 210 16.78 35.08 11.25
CA ASN A 210 18.01 34.37 11.64
C ASN A 210 18.04 32.87 11.31
N SER A 211 17.03 32.31 10.63
CA SER A 211 17.00 30.88 10.28
C SER A 211 17.76 30.51 9.00
N THR A 212 18.27 31.49 8.24
CA THR A 212 18.89 31.29 6.92
C THR A 212 20.37 30.90 6.95
N SER A 213 21.02 30.92 8.11
CA SER A 213 22.46 30.66 8.27
C SER A 213 22.81 29.17 8.35
N GLU A 214 22.08 28.40 9.18
CA GLU A 214 22.48 27.03 9.53
C GLU A 214 22.34 26.03 8.37
N ASP A 215 21.34 26.19 7.50
CA ASP A 215 21.13 25.30 6.36
C ASP A 215 22.10 25.58 5.19
N GLU A 216 22.66 26.79 5.12
CA GLU A 216 23.57 27.22 4.06
C GLU A 216 24.92 26.49 4.14
N GLU A 217 25.51 26.34 5.33
CA GLU A 217 26.77 25.61 5.51
C GLU A 217 26.65 24.14 5.03
N PHE A 218 25.53 23.48 5.35
CA PHE A 218 25.24 22.14 4.84
C PHE A 218 25.05 22.15 3.33
N VAL A 219 24.25 23.06 2.78
CA VAL A 219 23.96 23.10 1.33
C VAL A 219 25.22 23.33 0.51
N VAL A 220 26.17 24.14 0.97
CA VAL A 220 27.48 24.32 0.32
C VAL A 220 28.26 23.01 0.29
N LYS A 221 28.48 22.37 1.44
CA LYS A 221 29.25 21.11 1.53
C LYS A 221 28.60 19.97 0.76
N LEU A 222 27.28 19.78 0.90
CA LEU A 222 26.51 18.72 0.24
C LEU A 222 26.45 18.88 -1.29
N LYS A 223 26.70 20.09 -1.83
CA LYS A 223 26.74 20.37 -3.27
C LYS A 223 28.16 20.62 -3.80
N SER A 224 29.19 20.42 -2.99
CA SER A 224 30.59 20.55 -3.45
C SER A 224 30.88 19.58 -4.60
N GLN A 225 31.86 19.93 -5.44
CA GLN A 225 32.39 19.00 -6.45
C GLN A 225 33.31 17.95 -5.81
N GLU A 226 33.87 18.25 -4.64
CA GLU A 226 34.76 17.36 -3.90
C GLU A 226 33.99 16.34 -3.08
N VAL A 227 34.21 15.06 -3.36
CA VAL A 227 33.52 13.93 -2.70
C VAL A 227 33.80 13.91 -1.20
N SER A 228 35.00 14.30 -0.78
CA SER A 228 35.39 14.43 0.62
C SER A 228 34.54 15.47 1.37
N GLU A 229 34.25 16.62 0.73
CA GLU A 229 33.40 17.66 1.32
C GLU A 229 31.92 17.23 1.37
N GLN A 230 31.43 16.56 0.31
CA GLN A 230 30.09 15.95 0.32
C GLN A 230 29.95 14.94 1.48
N GLU A 231 30.93 14.04 1.62
CA GLU A 231 30.96 13.00 2.66
C GLU A 231 31.00 13.60 4.06
N GLN A 232 31.94 14.54 4.31
CA GLN A 232 32.04 15.21 5.61
C GLN A 232 30.78 16.04 5.92
N GLY A 233 30.20 16.72 4.92
CA GLY A 233 28.95 17.46 5.06
C GLY A 233 27.79 16.56 5.47
N VAL A 234 27.62 15.41 4.80
CA VAL A 234 26.52 14.49 5.07
C VAL A 234 26.71 13.68 6.35
N ILE A 235 27.94 13.33 6.73
CA ILE A 235 28.28 12.76 8.05
C ILE A 235 27.92 13.75 9.16
N THR A 236 28.22 15.03 8.98
CA THR A 236 27.89 16.08 9.96
C THR A 236 26.37 16.26 10.08
N LEU A 237 25.65 16.27 8.96
CA LEU A 237 24.18 16.31 8.93
C LEU A 237 23.55 15.07 9.60
N ARG A 238 24.05 13.86 9.32
CA ARG A 238 23.63 12.60 9.99
C ARG A 238 23.87 12.68 11.51
N LYS A 239 25.00 13.24 11.95
CA LYS A 239 25.35 13.40 13.38
C LYS A 239 24.42 14.38 14.10
N ILE A 240 24.18 15.57 13.55
CA ILE A 240 23.36 16.61 14.23
C ILE A 240 21.86 16.28 14.26
N THR A 241 21.34 15.62 13.22
CA THR A 241 19.94 15.18 13.14
C THR A 241 19.66 13.92 13.98
N ARG A 242 20.70 13.25 14.51
CA ARG A 242 20.55 11.99 15.24
C ARG A 242 19.78 12.16 16.55
N THR A 243 20.07 13.21 17.32
CA THR A 243 19.60 13.35 18.71
C THR A 243 18.66 14.53 18.97
N LYS A 244 18.71 15.60 18.17
CA LYS A 244 17.93 16.82 18.40
C LYS A 244 16.69 16.85 17.50
N GLU A 245 15.51 16.95 18.09
CA GLU A 245 14.23 17.09 17.38
C GLU A 245 14.15 18.41 16.59
N GLU A 246 14.48 19.52 17.26
CA GLU A 246 14.48 20.87 16.69
C GLU A 246 15.32 20.98 15.40
N THR A 247 16.51 20.37 15.37
CA THR A 247 17.39 20.41 14.19
C THR A 247 16.87 19.54 13.04
N ARG A 248 16.11 18.47 13.32
CA ARG A 248 15.44 17.71 12.26
C ARG A 248 14.36 18.57 11.62
N VAL A 249 13.62 19.37 12.40
CA VAL A 249 12.59 20.26 11.87
C VAL A 249 13.21 21.44 11.10
N SER A 250 14.24 22.10 11.65
CA SER A 250 14.88 23.26 11.00
C SER A 250 15.64 22.89 9.73
N LEU A 251 16.41 21.79 9.72
CA LEU A 251 17.23 21.38 8.58
C LEU A 251 16.44 20.62 7.49
N CYS A 252 15.14 20.35 7.68
CA CYS A 252 14.28 19.76 6.64
C CYS A 252 13.81 20.82 5.62
N THR A 253 14.73 21.63 5.11
CA THR A 253 14.46 22.68 4.11
C THR A 253 14.43 22.11 2.69
N PRO A 254 13.75 22.77 1.73
CA PRO A 254 13.80 22.37 0.32
C PRO A 254 15.22 22.36 -0.26
N ARG A 255 16.13 23.22 0.23
CA ARG A 255 17.53 23.28 -0.21
C ARG A 255 18.30 22.02 0.22
N VAL A 256 18.18 21.64 1.50
CA VAL A 256 18.83 20.44 2.06
C VAL A 256 18.24 19.16 1.45
N LEU A 257 16.90 19.06 1.33
CA LEU A 257 16.26 17.89 0.69
C LEU A 257 16.67 17.74 -0.78
N SER A 258 16.81 18.83 -1.52
CA SER A 258 17.30 18.82 -2.91
C SER A 258 18.75 18.34 -3.00
N ALA A 259 19.63 18.78 -2.08
CA ALA A 259 21.01 18.32 -2.01
C ALA A 259 21.12 16.84 -1.61
N LEU A 260 20.38 16.39 -0.59
CA LEU A 260 20.30 14.98 -0.21
C LEU A 260 19.82 14.11 -1.38
N ARG A 261 18.80 14.55 -2.13
CA ARG A 261 18.27 13.83 -3.30
C ARG A 261 19.33 13.54 -4.36
N SER A 262 20.28 14.46 -4.61
CA SER A 262 21.42 14.19 -5.49
C SER A 262 22.41 13.18 -4.88
N LEU A 263 22.67 13.24 -3.57
CA LEU A 263 23.59 12.32 -2.89
C LEU A 263 23.05 10.88 -2.74
N LEU A 264 21.72 10.70 -2.73
CA LEU A 264 21.09 9.37 -2.79
C LEU A 264 21.47 8.58 -4.06
N ILE A 265 21.80 9.27 -5.15
CA ILE A 265 22.21 8.68 -6.45
C ILE A 265 23.75 8.63 -6.57
N SER A 266 24.49 8.96 -5.50
CA SER A 266 25.95 8.94 -5.52
C SER A 266 26.51 7.52 -5.72
N ARG A 267 27.53 7.41 -6.58
CA ARG A 267 28.30 6.16 -6.76
C ARG A 267 29.19 5.81 -5.56
N TYR A 268 29.36 6.74 -4.62
CA TYR A 268 30.21 6.57 -3.44
C TYR A 268 29.36 6.06 -2.28
N ALA A 269 29.60 4.80 -1.87
CA ALA A 269 28.77 4.13 -0.87
C ALA A 269 28.70 4.85 0.48
N GLY A 270 29.82 5.45 0.94
CA GLY A 270 29.84 6.24 2.18
C GLY A 270 28.94 7.48 2.11
N VAL A 271 29.01 8.24 1.01
CA VAL A 271 28.12 9.38 0.72
C VAL A 271 26.65 8.94 0.65
N GLN A 272 26.34 7.91 -0.14
CA GLN A 272 24.97 7.41 -0.32
C GLN A 272 24.37 6.93 1.02
N THR A 273 25.08 6.06 1.74
CA THR A 273 24.63 5.52 3.04
C THR A 273 24.39 6.62 4.06
N ASN A 274 25.32 7.58 4.20
CA ASN A 274 25.12 8.68 5.13
C ASN A 274 23.99 9.63 4.70
N ALA A 275 23.77 9.84 3.40
CA ALA A 275 22.65 10.66 2.90
C ALA A 275 21.30 10.02 3.19
N VAL A 276 21.16 8.70 2.96
CA VAL A 276 19.94 7.96 3.27
C VAL A 276 19.71 7.93 4.79
N ALA A 277 20.76 7.73 5.59
CA ALA A 277 20.64 7.76 7.06
C ALA A 277 20.28 9.14 7.62
N ALA A 278 20.82 10.23 7.06
CA ALA A 278 20.41 11.59 7.41
C ALA A 278 18.92 11.81 7.06
N LEU A 279 18.47 11.31 5.91
CA LEU A 279 17.06 11.37 5.50
C LEU A 279 16.14 10.55 6.42
N VAL A 280 16.59 9.39 6.91
CA VAL A 280 15.89 8.62 7.96
C VAL A 280 15.69 9.48 9.20
N ASN A 281 16.76 10.12 9.71
CA ASN A 281 16.67 11.00 10.89
C ASN A 281 15.67 12.15 10.67
N LEU A 282 15.75 12.87 9.54
CA LEU A 282 14.82 13.94 9.19
C LEU A 282 13.36 13.43 9.12
N SER A 283 13.16 12.20 8.65
CA SER A 283 11.84 11.60 8.50
C SER A 283 11.16 11.22 9.80
N LEU A 284 11.88 11.18 10.94
CA LEU A 284 11.29 10.82 12.23
C LEU A 284 10.18 11.80 12.62
N GLU A 285 10.35 13.08 12.30
CA GLU A 285 9.39 14.13 12.63
C GLU A 285 8.16 14.15 11.72
N LYS A 286 6.97 14.15 12.32
CA LYS A 286 5.69 14.16 11.60
C LYS A 286 5.61 15.28 10.56
N VAL A 287 5.98 16.51 10.97
CA VAL A 287 5.96 17.72 10.14
C VAL A 287 6.89 17.67 8.91
N ASN A 288 7.84 16.73 8.89
CA ASN A 288 8.78 16.55 7.78
C ASN A 288 8.32 15.49 6.77
N LYS A 289 7.53 14.49 7.18
CA LYS A 289 7.19 13.32 6.34
C LYS A 289 6.60 13.71 4.99
N VAL A 290 5.64 14.65 4.95
CA VAL A 290 5.01 15.12 3.71
C VAL A 290 5.97 15.98 2.87
N LYS A 291 6.77 16.86 3.51
CA LYS A 291 7.79 17.67 2.83
C LYS A 291 8.82 16.80 2.11
N ILE A 292 9.27 15.74 2.79
CA ILE A 292 10.22 14.76 2.25
C ILE A 292 9.64 14.09 1.00
N VAL A 293 8.44 13.51 1.06
CA VAL A 293 7.83 12.86 -0.12
C VAL A 293 7.63 13.86 -1.27
N ARG A 294 7.13 15.08 -1.00
CA ARG A 294 6.95 16.13 -2.01
C ARG A 294 8.27 16.61 -2.66
N SER A 295 9.42 16.47 -2.00
CA SER A 295 10.73 16.77 -2.59
C SER A 295 11.20 15.76 -3.66
N GLY A 296 10.49 14.63 -3.82
CA GLY A 296 10.78 13.64 -4.87
C GLY A 296 11.93 12.69 -4.54
N VAL A 297 12.25 12.45 -3.27
CA VAL A 297 13.27 11.47 -2.84
C VAL A 297 12.80 10.01 -2.90
N VAL A 298 11.51 9.75 -3.04
CA VAL A 298 10.97 8.37 -3.01
C VAL A 298 11.52 7.48 -4.14
N PRO A 299 11.62 7.92 -5.42
CA PRO A 299 12.24 7.09 -6.45
C PRO A 299 13.74 6.81 -6.19
N PRO A 300 14.59 7.79 -5.83
CA PRO A 300 15.96 7.50 -5.38
C PRO A 300 16.04 6.53 -4.18
N LEU A 301 15.15 6.64 -3.19
CA LEU A 301 15.07 5.67 -2.08
C LEU A 301 14.74 4.25 -2.55
N ILE A 302 13.85 4.12 -3.55
CA ILE A 302 13.53 2.83 -4.18
C ILE A 302 14.75 2.23 -4.88
N ASP A 303 15.54 3.05 -5.59
CA ASP A 303 16.73 2.57 -6.27
C ASP A 303 17.84 2.15 -5.28
N VAL A 304 18.02 2.89 -4.17
CA VAL A 304 18.89 2.47 -3.06
C VAL A 304 18.43 1.14 -2.45
N LEU A 305 17.12 0.96 -2.20
CA LEU A 305 16.60 -0.30 -1.67
C LEU A 305 16.89 -1.49 -2.60
N LYS A 306 16.88 -1.27 -3.91
CA LYS A 306 17.08 -2.33 -4.92
C LYS A 306 18.55 -2.68 -5.19
N GLY A 307 19.49 -1.74 -5.01
CA GLY A 307 20.88 -1.93 -5.45
C GLY A 307 21.96 -1.20 -4.66
N GLY A 308 21.62 -0.55 -3.54
CA GLY A 308 22.60 -0.01 -2.60
C GLY A 308 23.33 -1.11 -1.81
N VAL A 309 24.35 -0.74 -1.04
CA VAL A 309 25.00 -1.67 -0.10
C VAL A 309 24.07 -1.98 1.08
N ALA A 310 24.31 -3.08 1.81
CA ALA A 310 23.41 -3.57 2.86
C ALA A 310 22.98 -2.50 3.87
N GLU A 311 23.91 -1.64 4.36
CA GLU A 311 23.55 -0.53 5.26
C GLU A 311 22.65 0.51 4.58
N SER A 312 22.88 0.84 3.30
CA SER A 312 22.01 1.76 2.55
C SER A 312 20.61 1.16 2.33
N GLN A 313 20.52 -0.15 2.09
CA GLN A 313 19.24 -0.86 1.92
C GLN A 313 18.42 -0.86 3.21
N GLU A 314 19.07 -1.11 4.36
CA GLU A 314 18.43 -1.00 5.68
C GLU A 314 17.88 0.42 5.92
N HIS A 315 18.70 1.45 5.69
CA HIS A 315 18.24 2.84 5.84
C HIS A 315 17.15 3.21 4.83
N ALA A 316 17.17 2.67 3.60
CA ALA A 316 16.15 2.93 2.60
C ALA A 316 14.80 2.28 2.97
N ALA A 317 14.82 1.04 3.47
CA ALA A 317 13.63 0.38 4.01
C ALA A 317 13.06 1.17 5.21
N GLY A 318 13.92 1.56 6.15
CA GLY A 318 13.54 2.37 7.32
C GLY A 318 12.99 3.75 6.97
N ALA A 319 13.52 4.40 5.92
CA ALA A 319 12.98 5.66 5.40
C ALA A 319 11.60 5.47 4.79
N LEU A 320 11.41 4.47 3.92
CA LEU A 320 10.11 4.17 3.30
C LEU A 320 9.05 3.80 4.35
N PHE A 321 9.42 3.02 5.37
CA PHE A 321 8.56 2.75 6.53
C PHE A 321 8.19 4.05 7.26
N SER A 322 9.18 4.84 7.70
CA SER A 322 8.96 6.08 8.45
C SER A 322 8.07 7.08 7.71
N LEU A 323 8.22 7.20 6.38
CA LEU A 323 7.39 8.05 5.54
C LEU A 323 5.97 7.50 5.33
N SER A 324 5.80 6.18 5.30
CA SER A 324 4.50 5.50 5.17
C SER A 324 3.61 5.60 6.42
N LEU A 325 4.15 6.03 7.56
CA LEU A 325 3.36 6.29 8.77
C LEU A 325 2.33 7.42 8.56
N GLU A 326 2.64 8.40 7.71
CA GLU A 326 1.75 9.53 7.42
C GLU A 326 0.70 9.15 6.38
N ASP A 327 -0.58 9.47 6.63
CA ASP A 327 -1.69 9.09 5.75
C ASP A 327 -1.56 9.67 4.33
N ASP A 328 -1.26 10.97 4.22
CA ASP A 328 -1.09 11.69 2.95
C ASP A 328 0.00 11.10 2.04
N ASN A 329 0.99 10.43 2.62
CA ASN A 329 2.10 9.84 1.89
C ASN A 329 1.78 8.45 1.30
N LYS A 330 0.83 7.70 1.87
CA LYS A 330 0.66 6.26 1.57
C LYS A 330 0.28 6.00 0.12
N THR A 331 -0.66 6.79 -0.41
CA THR A 331 -1.07 6.70 -1.81
C THR A 331 0.12 7.03 -2.73
N ALA A 332 0.82 8.13 -2.46
CA ALA A 332 1.93 8.60 -3.28
C ALA A 332 3.09 7.58 -3.34
N ILE A 333 3.54 7.06 -2.20
CA ILE A 333 4.61 6.06 -2.11
C ILE A 333 4.24 4.79 -2.90
N GLY A 334 2.99 4.36 -2.83
CA GLY A 334 2.50 3.20 -3.59
C GLY A 334 2.41 3.44 -5.10
N VAL A 335 1.99 4.63 -5.52
CA VAL A 335 1.96 5.04 -6.94
C VAL A 335 3.37 5.14 -7.51
N LEU A 336 4.29 5.81 -6.80
CA LEU A 336 5.72 5.97 -7.14
C LEU A 336 6.51 4.64 -7.18
N GLY A 337 5.87 3.50 -6.89
CA GLY A 337 6.38 2.18 -7.24
C GLY A 337 7.03 1.40 -6.09
N ALA A 338 6.96 1.87 -4.84
CA ALA A 338 7.64 1.23 -3.71
C ALA A 338 7.18 -0.20 -3.39
N LEU A 339 5.95 -0.57 -3.77
CA LEU A 339 5.32 -1.83 -3.37
C LEU A 339 6.10 -3.09 -3.82
N GLN A 340 6.54 -3.17 -5.08
CA GLN A 340 7.28 -4.33 -5.59
C GLN A 340 8.71 -4.43 -5.01
N PRO A 341 9.51 -3.34 -4.95
CA PRO A 341 10.78 -3.33 -4.21
C PRO A 341 10.66 -3.77 -2.75
N LEU A 342 9.65 -3.29 -2.02
CA LEU A 342 9.40 -3.69 -0.63
C LEU A 342 9.00 -5.17 -0.52
N LEU A 343 8.19 -5.70 -1.44
CA LEU A 343 7.88 -7.14 -1.51
C LEU A 343 9.12 -8.00 -1.79
N HIS A 344 10.04 -7.51 -2.60
CA HIS A 344 11.32 -8.19 -2.84
C HIS A 344 12.22 -8.14 -1.60
N ALA A 345 12.29 -6.99 -0.93
CA ALA A 345 13.08 -6.76 0.29
C ALA A 345 12.64 -7.62 1.49
N LEU A 346 11.40 -8.17 1.50
CA LEU A 346 11.00 -9.21 2.45
C LEU A 346 11.89 -10.46 2.40
N ARG A 347 12.62 -10.69 1.30
CA ARG A 347 13.56 -11.82 1.13
C ARG A 347 15.03 -11.43 1.30
N SER A 348 15.30 -10.24 1.83
CA SER A 348 16.67 -9.79 2.16
C SER A 348 17.28 -10.64 3.27
N ASP A 349 18.61 -10.83 3.25
CA ASP A 349 19.33 -11.48 4.35
C ASP A 349 19.33 -10.64 5.64
N SER A 350 19.20 -9.31 5.52
CA SER A 350 19.07 -8.41 6.68
C SER A 350 17.68 -8.49 7.30
N GLU A 351 17.61 -8.92 8.56
CA GLU A 351 16.40 -8.93 9.37
C GLU A 351 15.76 -7.54 9.45
N ARG A 352 16.56 -6.48 9.63
CA ARG A 352 16.08 -5.09 9.68
C ARG A 352 15.41 -4.68 8.35
N THR A 353 16.00 -5.07 7.22
CA THR A 353 15.42 -4.80 5.90
C THR A 353 14.10 -5.55 5.71
N ARG A 354 14.03 -6.84 6.08
CA ARG A 354 12.76 -7.62 6.02
C ARG A 354 11.68 -6.99 6.90
N GLN A 355 12.05 -6.62 8.13
CA GLN A 355 11.22 -6.01 9.16
C GLN A 355 10.61 -4.67 8.73
N ASP A 356 11.45 -3.68 8.39
CA ASP A 356 10.99 -2.34 8.02
C ASP A 356 10.22 -2.41 6.68
N SER A 357 10.57 -3.33 5.78
CA SER A 357 9.79 -3.58 4.55
C SER A 357 8.40 -4.15 4.83
N ALA A 358 8.27 -5.10 5.77
CA ALA A 358 6.97 -5.63 6.18
C ALA A 358 6.09 -4.56 6.83
N PHE A 359 6.67 -3.67 7.65
CA PHE A 359 5.95 -2.53 8.22
C PHE A 359 5.53 -1.50 7.15
N ALA A 360 6.42 -1.13 6.23
CA ALA A 360 6.08 -0.25 5.12
C ALA A 360 4.91 -0.83 4.31
N LEU A 361 4.95 -2.12 3.94
CA LEU A 361 3.86 -2.79 3.24
C LEU A 361 2.56 -2.82 4.06
N TYR A 362 2.62 -3.01 5.38
CA TYR A 362 1.45 -2.92 6.24
C TYR A 362 0.80 -1.53 6.18
N HIS A 363 1.57 -0.46 6.40
CA HIS A 363 1.03 0.90 6.37
C HIS A 363 0.53 1.30 4.97
N LEU A 364 1.26 0.94 3.91
CA LEU A 364 0.85 1.23 2.53
C LEU A 364 -0.42 0.45 2.13
N SER A 365 -0.59 -0.78 2.60
CA SER A 365 -1.80 -1.61 2.36
C SER A 365 -3.03 -1.19 3.16
N LEU A 366 -2.97 -0.15 3.99
CA LEU A 366 -4.17 0.49 4.53
C LEU A 366 -4.97 1.22 3.44
N VAL A 367 -4.31 1.66 2.36
CA VAL A 367 -4.96 2.34 1.22
C VAL A 367 -5.49 1.32 0.20
N GLN A 368 -6.76 1.47 -0.20
CA GLN A 368 -7.43 0.50 -1.08
C GLN A 368 -6.77 0.35 -2.46
N SER A 369 -6.32 1.44 -3.10
CA SER A 369 -5.61 1.38 -4.39
C SER A 369 -4.29 0.61 -4.29
N ASN A 370 -3.56 0.75 -3.17
CA ASN A 370 -2.35 0.00 -2.90
C ASN A 370 -2.62 -1.50 -2.69
N ARG A 371 -3.75 -1.88 -2.05
CA ARG A 371 -4.16 -3.29 -1.93
C ARG A 371 -4.33 -3.93 -3.30
N VAL A 372 -5.11 -3.31 -4.18
CA VAL A 372 -5.32 -3.79 -5.56
C VAL A 372 -4.00 -3.89 -6.32
N LYS A 373 -3.11 -2.90 -6.17
CA LYS A 373 -1.77 -2.93 -6.79
C LYS A 373 -0.89 -4.06 -6.23
N LEU A 374 -0.93 -4.35 -4.93
CA LEU A 374 -0.24 -5.50 -4.33
C LEU A 374 -0.77 -6.86 -4.85
N LEU A 375 -2.09 -6.99 -5.02
CA LEU A 375 -2.69 -8.22 -5.58
C LEU A 375 -2.21 -8.45 -7.02
N LYS A 376 -2.25 -7.40 -7.87
CA LYS A 376 -1.74 -7.42 -9.25
C LYS A 376 -0.23 -7.72 -9.35
N LEU A 377 0.55 -7.38 -8.32
CA LEU A 377 1.97 -7.70 -8.21
C LEU A 377 2.25 -9.14 -7.72
N GLY A 378 1.23 -9.97 -7.48
CA GLY A 378 1.41 -11.33 -6.98
C GLY A 378 1.91 -11.38 -5.53
N ALA A 379 1.53 -10.39 -4.70
CA ALA A 379 1.98 -10.31 -3.32
C ALA A 379 1.62 -11.57 -2.50
N VAL A 380 0.41 -12.10 -2.67
CA VAL A 380 -0.17 -13.13 -1.79
C VAL A 380 0.70 -14.39 -1.66
N PRO A 381 1.14 -15.08 -2.74
CA PRO A 381 2.06 -16.22 -2.61
C PRO A 381 3.39 -15.88 -1.92
N THR A 382 3.93 -14.68 -2.16
CA THR A 382 5.17 -14.23 -1.49
C THR A 382 4.94 -14.03 0.00
N LEU A 383 3.85 -13.37 0.39
CA LEU A 383 3.50 -13.16 1.78
C LEU A 383 3.26 -14.52 2.48
N LEU A 384 2.48 -15.43 1.90
CA LEU A 384 2.24 -16.77 2.47
C LEU A 384 3.52 -17.62 2.62
N ALA A 385 4.52 -17.44 1.75
CA ALA A 385 5.83 -18.06 1.94
C ALA A 385 6.58 -17.45 3.14
N MET A 386 6.59 -16.12 3.26
CA MET A 386 7.25 -15.39 4.37
C MET A 386 6.57 -15.59 5.72
N VAL A 387 5.27 -15.92 5.74
CA VAL A 387 4.51 -16.28 6.94
C VAL A 387 5.09 -17.50 7.69
N ARG A 388 5.94 -18.32 7.03
CA ARG A 388 6.66 -19.44 7.67
C ARG A 388 7.95 -19.01 8.38
N SER A 389 8.36 -17.75 8.25
CA SER A 389 9.56 -17.19 8.87
C SER A 389 9.19 -16.51 10.19
N VAL A 390 9.82 -16.93 11.30
CA VAL A 390 9.41 -16.56 12.68
C VAL A 390 9.54 -15.05 12.92
N ASP A 391 10.58 -14.44 12.38
CA ASP A 391 10.93 -13.01 12.53
C ASP A 391 9.88 -12.04 11.96
N VAL A 392 9.34 -12.33 10.76
CA VAL A 392 8.41 -11.45 10.05
C VAL A 392 6.97 -11.94 10.00
N ALA A 393 6.68 -13.20 10.38
CA ALA A 393 5.36 -13.82 10.35
C ALA A 393 4.24 -12.89 10.84
N GLY A 394 4.36 -12.35 12.07
CA GLY A 394 3.34 -11.49 12.67
C GLY A 394 3.02 -10.23 11.87
N ARG A 395 4.00 -9.67 11.14
CA ARG A 395 3.85 -8.43 10.35
C ARG A 395 3.33 -8.71 8.95
N VAL A 396 3.80 -9.78 8.34
CA VAL A 396 3.29 -10.28 7.05
C VAL A 396 1.81 -10.67 7.18
N LEU A 397 1.39 -11.23 8.31
CA LEU A 397 -0.01 -11.48 8.63
C LEU A 397 -0.86 -10.20 8.68
N LEU A 398 -0.34 -9.07 9.19
CA LEU A 398 -1.05 -7.79 9.15
C LEU A 398 -1.29 -7.31 7.71
N VAL A 399 -0.32 -7.50 6.81
CA VAL A 399 -0.50 -7.22 5.36
C VAL A 399 -1.59 -8.13 4.78
N LEU A 400 -1.59 -9.42 5.10
CA LEU A 400 -2.61 -10.37 4.64
C LEU A 400 -4.01 -10.03 5.18
N CYS A 401 -4.15 -9.58 6.44
CA CYS A 401 -5.40 -9.05 6.99
C CYS A 401 -5.91 -7.84 6.18
N ASN A 402 -5.03 -6.90 5.84
CA ASN A 402 -5.39 -5.75 5.00
C ASN A 402 -5.83 -6.15 3.59
N LEU A 403 -5.20 -7.17 2.98
CA LEU A 403 -5.62 -7.69 1.67
C LEU A 403 -6.98 -8.41 1.76
N ALA A 404 -7.20 -9.22 2.79
CA ALA A 404 -8.47 -9.93 3.02
C ALA A 404 -9.68 -8.99 3.31
N ALA A 405 -9.44 -7.71 3.59
CA ALA A 405 -10.51 -6.72 3.77
C ALA A 405 -11.34 -6.50 2.48
N CYS A 406 -10.75 -6.68 1.29
CA CYS A 406 -11.43 -6.52 0.00
C CYS A 406 -11.76 -7.87 -0.67
N ALA A 407 -12.82 -7.92 -1.48
CA ALA A 407 -13.29 -9.17 -2.10
C ALA A 407 -12.28 -9.79 -3.07
N GLU A 408 -11.60 -8.98 -3.88
CA GLU A 408 -10.51 -9.40 -4.77
C GLU A 408 -9.39 -10.10 -3.97
N GLY A 409 -8.96 -9.49 -2.86
CA GLY A 409 -7.94 -10.06 -1.99
C GLY A 409 -8.36 -11.35 -1.30
N ARG A 410 -9.64 -11.46 -0.88
CA ARG A 410 -10.19 -12.73 -0.38
C ARG A 410 -10.13 -13.82 -1.45
N SER A 411 -10.54 -13.54 -2.69
CA SER A 411 -10.44 -14.52 -3.78
C SER A 411 -8.99 -14.95 -3.97
N THR A 412 -8.07 -14.01 -4.20
CA THR A 412 -6.65 -14.29 -4.45
C THR A 412 -6.00 -15.08 -3.31
N MET A 413 -6.39 -14.84 -2.06
CA MET A 413 -5.92 -15.62 -0.91
C MET A 413 -6.50 -17.05 -0.87
N LEU A 414 -7.77 -17.25 -1.26
CA LEU A 414 -8.33 -18.60 -1.41
C LEU A 414 -7.74 -19.34 -2.63
N ASP A 415 -7.40 -18.62 -3.71
CA ASP A 415 -6.68 -19.13 -4.88
C ASP A 415 -5.26 -19.59 -4.52
N ALA A 416 -4.56 -18.85 -3.66
CA ALA A 416 -3.24 -19.18 -3.16
C ALA A 416 -3.23 -20.17 -1.98
N ASN A 417 -4.36 -20.85 -1.71
CA ASN A 417 -4.53 -21.80 -0.60
C ASN A 417 -4.11 -21.25 0.79
N ALA A 418 -4.45 -19.99 1.06
CA ALA A 418 -4.11 -19.33 2.33
C ALA A 418 -4.72 -20.07 3.55
N VAL A 419 -5.86 -20.73 3.39
CA VAL A 419 -6.55 -21.44 4.49
C VAL A 419 -5.67 -22.56 5.06
N GLU A 420 -5.13 -23.44 4.20
CA GLU A 420 -4.24 -24.50 4.66
C GLU A 420 -2.96 -23.94 5.28
N CYS A 421 -2.39 -22.89 4.69
CA CYS A 421 -1.18 -22.25 5.21
C CYS A 421 -1.39 -21.67 6.62
N LEU A 422 -2.47 -20.90 6.82
CA LEU A 422 -2.80 -20.25 8.09
C LEU A 422 -3.22 -21.26 9.17
N VAL A 423 -4.03 -22.28 8.82
CA VAL A 423 -4.36 -23.37 9.75
C VAL A 423 -3.11 -24.19 10.10
N GLY A 424 -2.22 -24.42 9.14
CA GLY A 424 -0.93 -25.07 9.33
C GLY A 424 -0.01 -24.32 10.29
N MET A 425 -0.02 -22.99 10.28
CA MET A 425 0.67 -22.19 11.30
C MET A 425 0.10 -22.43 12.70
N LEU A 426 -1.23 -22.36 12.83
CA LEU A 426 -1.89 -22.44 14.14
C LEU A 426 -1.66 -23.81 14.81
N ARG A 427 -1.56 -24.90 14.04
CA ARG A 427 -1.12 -26.22 14.54
C ARG A 427 0.29 -26.21 15.14
N ARG A 428 1.20 -25.42 14.59
CA ARG A 428 2.56 -25.25 15.10
C ARG A 428 2.62 -24.24 16.25
N GLY A 429 1.51 -24.03 16.97
CA GLY A 429 1.30 -22.90 17.87
C GLY A 429 2.35 -22.70 18.99
N SER A 430 3.12 -23.74 19.30
CA SER A 430 4.30 -23.70 20.20
C SER A 430 5.53 -22.98 19.63
N GLU A 431 5.68 -22.92 18.30
CA GLU A 431 6.80 -22.27 17.61
C GLU A 431 6.52 -20.79 17.29
N LEU A 432 5.29 -20.32 17.51
CA LEU A 432 4.92 -18.91 17.33
C LEU A 432 5.16 -18.14 18.62
N GLU A 433 6.28 -17.41 18.67
CA GLU A 433 6.73 -16.64 19.84
C GLU A 433 5.75 -15.56 20.30
N SER A 434 4.93 -15.00 19.39
CA SER A 434 4.02 -13.90 19.69
C SER A 434 2.54 -14.31 19.64
N GLU A 435 1.80 -14.03 20.72
CA GLU A 435 0.34 -14.15 20.77
C GLU A 435 -0.36 -13.30 19.69
N SER A 436 0.17 -12.10 19.43
CA SER A 436 -0.29 -11.20 18.37
C SER A 436 -0.22 -11.86 16.97
N ALA A 437 0.81 -12.67 16.69
CA ALA A 437 0.88 -13.41 15.43
C ALA A 437 -0.24 -14.47 15.32
N ARG A 438 -0.59 -15.15 16.42
CA ARG A 438 -1.73 -16.08 16.45
C ARG A 438 -3.07 -15.33 16.28
N GLU A 439 -3.25 -14.19 16.97
CA GLU A 439 -4.44 -13.33 16.78
C GLU A 439 -4.61 -12.90 15.32
N ASN A 440 -3.54 -12.41 14.69
CA ASN A 440 -3.55 -11.93 13.31
C ASN A 440 -3.82 -13.07 12.31
N CYS A 441 -3.31 -14.28 12.57
CA CYS A 441 -3.61 -15.47 11.78
C CYS A 441 -5.10 -15.85 11.85
N VAL A 442 -5.69 -15.84 13.06
CA VAL A 442 -7.12 -16.09 13.27
C VAL A 442 -7.98 -14.96 12.67
N ALA A 443 -7.52 -13.72 12.71
CA ALA A 443 -8.17 -12.58 12.07
C ALA A 443 -8.18 -12.72 10.53
N ALA A 444 -7.06 -13.11 9.92
CA ALA A 444 -6.99 -13.37 8.48
C ALA A 444 -7.96 -14.50 8.07
N LEU A 445 -7.98 -15.63 8.78
CA LEU A 445 -8.94 -16.71 8.56
C LEU A 445 -10.40 -16.22 8.68
N TYR A 446 -10.71 -15.43 9.71
CA TYR A 446 -12.05 -14.87 9.90
C TYR A 446 -12.46 -13.94 8.75
N SER A 447 -11.55 -13.08 8.26
CA SER A 447 -11.81 -12.24 7.08
C SER A 447 -12.07 -13.07 5.83
N LEU A 448 -11.33 -14.16 5.58
CA LEU A 448 -11.57 -15.08 4.46
C LEU A 448 -12.90 -15.84 4.59
N SER A 449 -13.37 -16.06 5.82
CA SER A 449 -14.59 -16.81 6.11
C SER A 449 -15.89 -16.09 5.70
N HIS A 450 -15.84 -14.77 5.53
CA HIS A 450 -17.00 -13.92 5.34
C HIS A 450 -17.74 -14.21 4.02
N GLY A 451 -18.93 -14.81 4.12
CA GLY A 451 -19.80 -15.15 2.99
C GLY A 451 -19.27 -16.25 2.06
N SER A 452 -18.22 -16.99 2.46
CA SER A 452 -17.44 -17.81 1.53
C SER A 452 -17.65 -19.32 1.71
N LEU A 453 -18.48 -19.91 0.84
CA LEU A 453 -18.60 -21.38 0.72
C LEU A 453 -17.27 -22.04 0.31
N ARG A 454 -16.46 -21.34 -0.49
CA ARG A 454 -15.13 -21.80 -0.89
C ARG A 454 -14.18 -21.90 0.31
N PHE A 455 -14.21 -20.92 1.21
CA PHE A 455 -13.48 -21.02 2.48
C PHE A 455 -13.96 -22.22 3.30
N LYS A 456 -15.28 -22.48 3.36
CA LYS A 456 -15.84 -23.62 4.10
C LYS A 456 -15.30 -24.97 3.59
N GLY A 457 -15.21 -25.16 2.27
CA GLY A 457 -14.58 -26.35 1.66
C GLY A 457 -13.10 -26.47 2.07
N LEU A 458 -12.29 -25.46 1.74
CA LEU A 458 -10.84 -25.45 2.05
C LEU A 458 -10.55 -25.60 3.56
N ALA A 459 -11.43 -25.10 4.43
CA ALA A 459 -11.31 -25.23 5.87
C ALA A 459 -11.70 -26.63 6.38
N ARG A 460 -12.57 -27.37 5.68
CA ARG A 460 -12.82 -28.81 5.94
C ARG A 460 -11.62 -29.64 5.52
N ASP A 461 -11.12 -29.42 4.30
CA ASP A 461 -9.95 -30.12 3.75
C ASP A 461 -8.70 -29.90 4.64
N ALA A 462 -8.47 -28.65 5.03
CA ALA A 462 -7.40 -28.27 5.95
C ALA A 462 -7.66 -28.65 7.43
N ARG A 463 -8.73 -29.39 7.76
CA ARG A 463 -9.18 -29.77 9.13
C ARG A 463 -9.14 -28.61 10.14
N ALA A 464 -9.63 -27.44 9.75
CA ALA A 464 -9.59 -26.22 10.56
C ALA A 464 -10.41 -26.35 11.86
N ALA A 465 -11.47 -27.16 11.88
CA ALA A 465 -12.38 -27.29 13.02
C ALA A 465 -11.74 -27.88 14.29
N GLU A 466 -10.66 -28.65 14.18
CA GLU A 466 -9.87 -29.11 15.33
C GLU A 466 -9.07 -27.95 15.92
N VAL A 467 -8.31 -27.27 15.07
CA VAL A 467 -7.42 -26.14 15.42
C VAL A 467 -8.19 -24.95 15.97
N LEU A 468 -9.36 -24.65 15.40
CA LEU A 468 -10.22 -23.56 15.87
C LEU A 468 -10.87 -23.85 17.24
N ARG A 469 -11.08 -25.13 17.61
CA ARG A 469 -11.54 -25.48 18.96
C ARG A 469 -10.44 -25.24 20.00
N GLU A 470 -9.19 -25.59 19.69
CA GLU A 470 -8.06 -25.25 20.56
C GLU A 470 -7.92 -23.72 20.74
N VAL A 471 -8.11 -22.94 19.67
CA VAL A 471 -8.13 -21.47 19.74
C VAL A 471 -9.31 -20.94 20.57
N GLU A 472 -10.50 -21.57 20.49
CA GLU A 472 -11.68 -21.21 21.31
C GLU A 472 -11.46 -21.50 22.81
N GLU A 473 -10.72 -22.56 23.15
CA GLU A 473 -10.39 -22.90 24.54
C GLU A 473 -9.25 -22.03 25.12
N ARG A 474 -8.18 -21.83 24.34
CA ARG A 474 -6.87 -21.36 24.84
C ARG A 474 -6.40 -20.01 24.29
N GLY A 475 -6.99 -19.51 23.20
CA GLY A 475 -6.59 -18.25 22.58
C GLY A 475 -6.92 -17.01 23.43
N SER A 476 -6.61 -15.82 22.91
CA SER A 476 -7.07 -14.56 23.48
C SER A 476 -8.58 -14.37 23.27
N GLU A 477 -9.23 -13.49 24.04
CA GLU A 477 -10.66 -13.17 23.90
C GLU A 477 -11.05 -12.84 22.45
N ARG A 478 -10.24 -12.03 21.76
CA ARG A 478 -10.45 -11.62 20.37
C ARG A 478 -10.26 -12.77 19.37
N ALA A 479 -9.43 -13.75 19.68
CA ALA A 479 -9.23 -14.94 18.86
C ALA A 479 -10.38 -15.95 19.08
N ARG A 480 -10.79 -16.17 20.34
CA ARG A 480 -11.90 -17.06 20.72
C ARG A 480 -13.20 -16.66 20.03
N GLU A 481 -13.59 -15.38 20.10
CA GLU A 481 -14.84 -14.91 19.49
C GLU A 481 -14.86 -15.11 17.96
N LYS A 482 -13.73 -14.89 17.28
CA LYS A 482 -13.60 -15.17 15.84
C LYS A 482 -13.63 -16.67 15.53
N ALA A 483 -12.93 -17.48 16.32
CA ALA A 483 -12.89 -18.94 16.18
C ALA A 483 -14.29 -19.55 16.35
N LYS A 484 -15.01 -19.15 17.40
CA LYS A 484 -16.40 -19.55 17.67
C LYS A 484 -17.34 -19.26 16.49
N ARG A 485 -17.28 -18.05 15.93
CA ARG A 485 -18.07 -17.68 14.74
C ARG A 485 -17.74 -18.54 13.51
N MET A 486 -16.45 -18.80 13.26
CA MET A 486 -16.04 -19.72 12.18
C MET A 486 -16.55 -21.14 12.44
N LEU A 487 -16.45 -21.66 13.67
CA LEU A 487 -16.93 -22.99 14.04
C LEU A 487 -18.46 -23.14 13.89
N VAL A 488 -19.24 -22.09 14.10
CA VAL A 488 -20.70 -22.11 13.81
C VAL A 488 -20.93 -22.22 12.30
N MET A 489 -20.25 -21.40 11.48
CA MET A 489 -20.39 -21.45 10.03
C MET A 489 -19.92 -22.78 9.41
N LEU A 490 -18.85 -23.39 9.95
CA LEU A 490 -18.37 -24.69 9.49
C LEU A 490 -19.39 -25.82 9.72
N ARG A 491 -20.21 -25.75 10.77
CA ARG A 491 -21.30 -26.70 11.07
C ARG A 491 -22.55 -26.50 10.20
N GLY A 492 -22.90 -25.25 9.87
CA GLY A 492 -24.12 -24.92 9.11
C GLY A 492 -24.10 -25.39 7.64
N ARG A 493 -24.26 -26.70 7.40
CA ARG A 493 -24.76 -27.34 6.17
C ARG A 493 -24.80 -28.88 6.21
N ASP A 494 -24.46 -29.52 7.34
CA ASP A 494 -24.48 -31.00 7.45
C ASP A 494 -25.90 -31.59 7.62
N GLU A 495 -26.95 -30.81 7.32
CA GLU A 495 -28.37 -31.22 7.32
C GLU A 495 -29.01 -31.15 5.91
N GLU A 496 -28.25 -30.77 4.87
CA GLU A 496 -28.70 -30.73 3.46
C GLU A 496 -27.83 -31.58 2.51
N GLU A 497 -27.20 -32.64 3.02
CA GLU A 497 -26.89 -33.79 2.16
C GLU A 497 -28.22 -34.51 1.86
N VAL A 498 -28.92 -34.00 0.84
CA VAL A 498 -30.04 -34.71 0.22
C VAL A 498 -29.50 -36.03 -0.32
N ASP A 499 -30.04 -37.12 0.21
CA ASP A 499 -29.78 -38.48 -0.24
C ASP A 499 -30.31 -38.68 -1.67
N TRP A 500 -29.50 -38.32 -2.65
CA TRP A 500 -29.78 -38.53 -4.07
C TRP A 500 -29.84 -40.02 -4.44
N GLU A 501 -29.25 -40.90 -3.64
CA GLU A 501 -29.22 -42.35 -3.87
C GLU A 501 -30.60 -42.95 -3.49
N GLY A 502 -31.10 -42.64 -2.29
CA GLY A 502 -32.47 -42.99 -1.86
C GLY A 502 -33.57 -42.33 -2.71
N MET A 503 -33.36 -41.12 -3.23
CA MET A 503 -34.31 -40.50 -4.18
C MET A 503 -34.37 -41.20 -5.55
N LEU A 504 -33.28 -41.86 -5.99
CA LEU A 504 -33.25 -42.62 -7.24
C LEU A 504 -33.80 -44.05 -7.07
N GLU A 505 -33.58 -44.68 -5.91
CA GLU A 505 -34.12 -46.02 -5.63
C GLU A 505 -35.65 -46.04 -5.41
N GLY A 506 -36.25 -44.94 -4.92
CA GLY A 506 -37.71 -44.80 -4.80
C GLY A 506 -38.49 -44.73 -6.12
N GLY A 507 -37.80 -44.61 -7.26
CA GLY A 507 -38.36 -44.19 -8.55
C GLY A 507 -39.02 -45.27 -9.43
N ALA A 508 -39.27 -46.50 -8.96
CA ALA A 508 -39.70 -47.59 -9.85
C ALA A 508 -40.68 -48.63 -9.27
N SER A 509 -41.97 -48.29 -9.13
CA SER A 509 -43.04 -49.32 -9.18
C SER A 509 -44.44 -48.82 -9.59
N ARG A 510 -44.70 -48.95 -10.91
CA ARG A 510 -46.00 -49.24 -11.57
C ARG A 510 -47.29 -48.92 -10.80
N THR A 511 -47.88 -47.77 -11.12
CA THR A 511 -49.33 -47.54 -10.99
C THR A 511 -50.12 -48.52 -11.85
N ARG A 512 -50.82 -49.48 -11.24
CA ARG A 512 -51.92 -50.23 -11.89
C ARG A 512 -53.25 -49.57 -11.55
N TYR A 513 -53.94 -49.10 -12.59
CA TYR A 513 -55.36 -48.73 -12.52
C TYR A 513 -56.20 -49.87 -11.91
N ARG A 514 -57.14 -49.52 -11.02
CA ARG A 514 -58.37 -50.30 -10.86
C ARG A 514 -59.57 -49.42 -10.56
N VAL A 515 -60.51 -49.39 -11.51
CA VAL A 515 -61.83 -48.77 -11.39
C VAL A 515 -62.69 -49.58 -10.41
N GLY A 516 -63.55 -48.91 -9.64
CA GLY A 516 -64.27 -49.50 -8.50
C GLY A 516 -65.47 -50.38 -8.84
N ARG A 517 -66.05 -50.99 -7.80
CA ARG A 517 -67.39 -51.61 -7.83
C ARG A 517 -67.98 -51.72 -6.40
N ASN A 518 -69.26 -51.39 -6.26
CA ASN A 518 -70.05 -51.50 -5.02
C ASN A 518 -70.26 -52.96 -4.56
N ALA A 519 -70.45 -53.19 -3.25
CA ALA A 519 -71.66 -53.81 -2.67
C ALA A 519 -71.56 -54.00 -1.14
N TYR A 520 -72.72 -54.05 -0.46
CA TYR A 520 -72.95 -54.35 0.98
C TYR A 520 -72.43 -53.32 2.00
N GLY A 521 -73.20 -52.76 2.94
CA GLY A 521 -74.64 -52.87 3.24
C GLY A 521 -74.91 -53.36 4.68
N ALA A 522 -75.66 -52.55 5.46
CA ALA A 522 -76.25 -52.77 6.79
C ALA A 522 -75.32 -52.61 8.03
N ASN A 523 -75.71 -52.04 9.18
CA ASN A 523 -76.92 -51.30 9.63
C ASN A 523 -76.54 -50.43 10.85
N SER A 524 -77.17 -49.26 11.05
CA SER A 524 -77.70 -48.83 12.37
C SER A 524 -78.65 -47.63 12.20
N THR A 525 -79.69 -47.57 13.02
CA THR A 525 -80.89 -46.74 12.86
C THR A 525 -81.04 -45.66 13.93
N GLU A 526 -81.73 -44.56 13.56
CA GLU A 526 -82.58 -43.70 14.41
C GLU A 526 -81.92 -42.94 15.60
N PHE A 527 -82.22 -41.67 15.88
CA PHE A 527 -83.29 -40.76 15.42
C PHE A 527 -82.73 -39.38 15.02
#